data_AF-A0A2P7YGF2-F1
#
_entry.id   AF-A0A2P7YGF2-F1
#
_cell.length_a   1.000
_cell.length_b   1.000
_cell.length_c   1.000
_cell.angle_alpha   90.00
_cell.angle_beta   90.00
_cell.angle_gamma   90.00
#
_symmetry.space_group_name_H-M   'P 1'
#
loop_
_entity.id
_entity.type
_entity.pdbx_description
1 polymer ?
#
loop_
_entity_poly.entity_id
_entity_poly.type
_entity_poly.pdbx_seq_one_letter_code
_entity_poly.pdbx_strand_id
1 'polypeptide(L)'
;MDFKLRLERPDKGFALLEGLVMSVAYFIGGLIPMIPYFIIKKTLTALYVSITITVLILIGFGYVKAKITGCNPKDRWISAAQTLAVGVVATGASYGIVRGINALSPKESVMPKT
;
A
#
# COMPACT_ATOMS: atom_id res chain seq x y z
N MET A 1 37.95 3.76 -18.50
CA MET A 1 37.73 4.15 -17.08
C MET A 1 36.50 3.38 -16.65
N ASP A 2 36.76 2.10 -16.47
CA ASP A 2 35.81 0.99 -16.38
C ASP A 2 36.15 0.22 -15.12
N PHE A 3 35.12 -0.39 -14.51
CA PHE A 3 35.14 -1.14 -13.26
C PHE A 3 35.26 -0.33 -11.96
N LYS A 4 34.10 -0.03 -11.35
CA LYS A 4 33.82 -0.36 -9.94
C LYS A 4 32.36 -0.69 -9.61
N LEU A 5 31.38 -0.53 -10.52
CA LEU A 5 29.95 -0.57 -10.15
C LEU A 5 29.04 -1.63 -10.83
N ARG A 6 29.49 -2.40 -11.83
CA ARG A 6 28.63 -3.39 -12.58
C ARG A 6 27.22 -2.86 -12.93
N LEU A 7 27.08 -1.55 -13.10
CA LEU A 7 25.83 -0.89 -13.42
C LEU A 7 25.80 -0.67 -14.92
N GLU A 8 24.90 -1.39 -15.59
CA GLU A 8 24.47 -1.10 -16.96
C GLU A 8 24.04 0.39 -17.00
N ARG A 9 24.52 1.18 -17.96
CA ARG A 9 24.13 2.60 -18.02
C ARG A 9 22.62 2.64 -18.24
N PRO A 10 21.83 3.27 -17.34
CA PRO A 10 20.39 3.31 -17.49
C PRO A 10 20.07 4.00 -18.81
N ASP A 11 19.35 3.29 -19.67
CA ASP A 11 18.92 3.82 -20.95
C ASP A 11 17.90 4.94 -20.67
N LYS A 12 18.30 6.18 -21.00
CA LYS A 12 17.49 7.37 -20.71
C LYS A 12 16.14 7.35 -21.44
N GLY A 13 16.01 6.56 -22.51
CA GLY A 13 14.77 6.41 -23.26
C GLY A 13 13.64 5.75 -22.47
N PHE A 14 13.98 4.91 -21.48
CA PHE A 14 12.99 4.16 -20.69
C PHE A 14 12.60 4.84 -19.37
N ALA A 15 13.27 5.91 -18.97
CA ALA A 15 13.01 6.57 -17.68
C ALA A 15 11.55 7.07 -17.53
N LEU A 16 10.95 7.58 -18.62
CA LEU A 16 9.55 7.99 -18.62
C LEU A 16 8.60 6.80 -18.51
N LEU A 17 8.93 5.68 -19.15
CA LEU A 17 8.12 4.47 -19.12
C LEU A 17 8.12 3.86 -17.70
N GLU A 18 9.27 3.78 -17.05
CA GLU A 18 9.39 3.31 -15.66
C GLU A 18 8.52 4.14 -14.70
N GLY A 19 8.58 5.47 -14.83
CA GLY A 19 7.74 6.38 -14.04
C GLY A 19 6.25 6.19 -14.31
N LEU A 20 5.86 6.02 -15.58
CA LEU A 20 4.48 5.78 -15.98
C LEU A 20 3.95 4.45 -15.41
N VAL A 21 4.72 3.37 -15.56
CA VAL A 21 4.36 2.04 -15.04
C VAL A 21 4.19 2.08 -13.53
N MET A 22 5.11 2.72 -12.80
CA MET A 22 5.02 2.85 -11.35
C MET A 22 3.78 3.66 -10.93
N SER A 23 3.50 4.76 -11.63
CA SER A 23 2.34 5.62 -11.34
C SER A 23 1.01 4.89 -11.56
N VAL A 24 0.88 4.18 -12.68
CA VAL A 24 -0.32 3.38 -13.00
C VAL A 24 -0.49 2.22 -12.02
N ALA A 25 0.62 1.53 -11.68
CA ALA A 25 0.59 0.45 -10.70
C ALA A 25 0.13 0.93 -9.31
N TYR A 26 0.64 2.07 -8.84
CA TYR A 26 0.21 2.66 -7.57
C TYR A 26 -1.23 3.15 -7.59
N PHE A 27 -1.65 3.78 -8.70
CA PHE A 27 -3.02 4.25 -8.85
C PHE A 27 -4.02 3.09 -8.77
N ILE A 28 -3.79 2.03 -9.55
CA ILE A 28 -4.66 0.85 -9.55
C ILE A 28 -4.59 0.13 -8.19
N GLY A 29 -3.39 -0.05 -7.64
CA GLY A 29 -3.19 -0.71 -6.34
C GLY A 29 -3.89 0.00 -5.18
N GLY A 30 -3.89 1.33 -5.18
CA GLY A 30 -4.60 2.14 -4.19
C GLY A 30 -6.11 2.25 -4.43
N LEU A 31 -6.56 2.13 -5.68
CA LEU A 31 -7.99 2.21 -6.01
C LEU A 31 -8.75 0.96 -5.56
N ILE A 32 -8.16 -0.24 -5.63
CA ILE A 32 -8.85 -1.50 -5.30
C ILE A 32 -9.42 -1.51 -3.86
N PRO A 33 -8.68 -1.13 -2.81
CA PRO A 33 -9.23 -1.01 -1.46
C PRO A 33 -10.30 0.07 -1.28
N MET A 34 -10.39 1.05 -2.18
CA MET A 34 -11.36 2.14 -2.13
C MET A 34 -12.71 1.77 -2.75
N ILE A 35 -12.75 0.78 -3.66
CA ILE A 35 -13.98 0.30 -4.33
C ILE A 35 -15.14 0.02 -3.33
N PRO A 36 -14.94 -0.67 -2.20
CA PRO A 36 -16.00 -0.95 -1.24
C PRO A 36 -16.71 0.30 -0.69
N TYR A 37 -15.98 1.42 -0.57
CA TYR A 37 -16.53 2.67 -0.05
C TYR A 37 -17.48 3.35 -1.04
N PHE A 38 -17.32 3.12 -2.35
CA PHE A 38 -18.22 3.68 -3.35
C PHE A 38 -19.57 2.96 -3.40
N ILE A 39 -19.61 1.68 -3.01
CA ILE A 39 -20.79 0.81 -3.17
C ILE A 39 -21.59 0.73 -1.87
N ILE A 40 -20.92 0.68 -0.71
CA ILE A 40 -21.55 0.41 0.59
C ILE A 40 -21.80 1.72 1.34
N LYS A 41 -23.07 2.06 1.59
CA LYS A 41 -23.45 3.27 2.35
C LYS A 41 -23.04 3.24 3.83
N LYS A 42 -22.87 2.05 4.42
CA LYS A 42 -22.43 1.89 5.81
C LYS A 42 -20.90 1.94 5.90
N THR A 43 -20.38 3.04 6.43
CA THR A 43 -18.93 3.31 6.53
C THR A 43 -18.15 2.23 7.29
N LEU A 44 -18.69 1.74 8.41
CA LEU A 44 -18.02 0.69 9.20
C LEU A 44 -17.97 -0.65 8.45
N THR A 45 -19.05 -1.01 7.76
CA THR A 45 -19.09 -2.24 6.95
C THR A 45 -18.14 -2.13 5.76
N ALA A 46 -18.07 -0.98 5.09
CA ALA A 46 -17.13 -0.72 4.00
C ALA A 46 -15.67 -0.82 4.47
N LEU A 47 -15.36 -0.31 5.67
CA LEU A 47 -14.03 -0.37 6.27
C LEU A 47 -13.54 -1.81 6.47
N TYR A 48 -14.34 -2.68 7.08
CA TYR A 48 -13.93 -4.08 7.31
C TYR A 48 -13.70 -4.85 6.00
N VAL A 49 -14.53 -4.59 4.98
CA VAL A 49 -14.36 -5.18 3.65
C VAL A 49 -13.08 -4.68 3.00
N SER A 50 -12.81 -3.37 3.07
CA SER A 50 -11.59 -2.75 2.55
C SER A 50 -10.33 -3.33 3.20
N ILE A 51 -10.30 -3.42 4.54
CA ILE A 51 -9.17 -4.01 5.28
C ILE A 51 -8.90 -5.44 4.80
N THR A 52 -9.96 -6.25 4.66
CA THR A 52 -9.83 -7.64 4.20
C THR A 52 -9.22 -7.71 2.80
N ILE A 53 -9.69 -6.86 1.89
CA ILE A 53 -9.16 -6.75 0.52
C ILE A 53 -7.69 -6.33 0.55
N THR A 54 -7.32 -5.32 1.34
CA THR A 54 -5.93 -4.85 1.47
C THR A 54 -5.02 -5.95 1.98
N VAL A 55 -5.43 -6.71 3.00
CA VAL A 55 -4.65 -7.84 3.53
C VAL A 55 -4.40 -8.89 2.45
N LEU A 56 -5.44 -9.28 1.69
CA LEU A 56 -5.30 -10.24 0.59
C LEU A 56 -4.35 -9.74 -0.50
N ILE A 57 -4.43 -8.45 -0.85
CA ILE A 57 -3.54 -7.83 -1.84
C ILE A 57 -2.10 -7.81 -1.33
N LEU A 58 -1.83 -7.43 -0.08
CA LEU A 58 -0.48 -7.37 0.46
C LEU A 58 0.18 -8.75 0.53
N ILE A 59 -0.57 -9.78 0.96
CA ILE A 59 -0.08 -11.17 0.98
C ILE A 59 0.21 -11.65 -0.45
N GLY A 60 -0.73 -11.45 -1.38
CA GLY A 60 -0.57 -11.83 -2.78
C GLY A 60 0.60 -11.12 -3.43
N PHE A 61 0.73 -9.81 -3.23
CA PHE A 61 1.81 -8.99 -3.77
C PHE A 61 3.17 -9.41 -3.22
N GLY A 62 3.28 -9.62 -1.90
CA GLY A 62 4.53 -10.08 -1.28
C GLY A 62 4.96 -11.48 -1.73
N TYR A 63 4.00 -12.37 -1.99
CA TYR A 63 4.27 -13.71 -2.53
C TYR A 63 4.69 -13.67 -4.01
N VAL A 64 3.94 -12.94 -4.85
CA VAL A 64 4.22 -12.79 -6.29
C VAL A 64 5.56 -12.10 -6.49
N LYS A 65 5.85 -11.05 -5.73
CA LYS A 65 7.16 -10.37 -5.73
C LYS A 65 8.30 -11.36 -5.49
N ALA A 66 8.22 -12.16 -4.42
CA ALA A 66 9.25 -13.15 -4.11
C ALA A 66 9.34 -14.29 -5.14
N LYS A 67 8.23 -14.66 -5.78
CA LYS A 67 8.22 -15.63 -6.88
C LYS A 67 8.96 -15.08 -8.11
N ILE A 68 8.74 -13.83 -8.49
CA ILE A 68 9.39 -13.19 -9.65
C ILE A 68 10.88 -12.98 -9.39
N THR A 69 11.28 -12.64 -8.16
CA THR A 69 12.69 -12.48 -7.78
C THR A 69 13.47 -13.81 -7.72
N GLY A 70 12.81 -14.96 -7.86
CA GLY A 70 13.47 -16.27 -7.83
C GLY A 70 13.86 -16.76 -6.43
N CYS A 71 13.24 -16.21 -5.37
CA CYS A 71 13.52 -16.65 -4.01
C CYS A 71 13.05 -18.09 -3.75
N ASN A 72 13.72 -18.75 -2.80
CA ASN A 72 13.37 -20.11 -2.38
C ASN A 72 11.90 -20.18 -1.93
N PRO A 73 11.23 -21.34 -2.08
CA PRO A 73 9.82 -21.49 -1.73
C PRO A 73 9.50 -21.14 -0.27
N LYS A 74 10.46 -21.31 0.64
CA LYS A 74 10.32 -20.92 2.06
C LYS A 74 10.30 -19.39 2.24
N ASP A 75 11.13 -18.68 1.49
CA ASP A 75 11.29 -17.22 1.60
C ASP A 75 10.12 -16.45 0.99
N ARG A 76 9.31 -17.09 0.13
CA ARG A 76 8.10 -16.46 -0.45
C ARG A 76 7.05 -16.12 0.58
N TRP A 77 6.82 -17.03 1.53
CA TRP A 77 5.88 -16.81 2.63
C TRP A 77 6.41 -15.77 3.61
N ILE A 78 7.72 -15.74 3.82
CA ILE A 78 8.38 -14.72 4.65
C ILE A 78 8.22 -13.33 4.03
N SER A 79 8.42 -13.21 2.71
CA SER A 79 8.19 -11.94 1.97
C SER A 79 6.75 -11.47 2.06
N ALA A 80 5.78 -12.39 1.93
CA ALA A 80 4.36 -12.06 2.11
C ALA A 80 4.06 -11.57 3.55
N ALA A 81 4.58 -12.27 4.56
CA ALA A 81 4.42 -11.87 5.95
C ALA A 81 5.08 -10.52 6.26
N GLN A 82 6.28 -10.28 5.73
CA GLN A 82 6.98 -9.01 5.89
C GLN A 82 6.23 -7.85 5.23
N THR A 83 5.70 -8.06 4.02
CA THR A 83 4.91 -7.07 3.31
C THR A 83 3.63 -6.70 4.07
N LEU A 84 2.97 -7.71 4.65
CA LEU A 84 1.82 -7.49 5.52
C LEU A 84 2.21 -6.74 6.80
N ALA A 85 3.31 -7.14 7.46
CA ALA A 85 3.77 -6.52 8.70
C ALA A 85 4.08 -5.03 8.50
N VAL A 86 4.77 -4.67 7.42
CA VAL A 86 5.02 -3.26 7.06
C VAL A 86 3.71 -2.51 6.83
N GLY A 87 2.74 -3.11 6.14
CA GLY A 87 1.42 -2.51 5.93
C GLY A 87 0.65 -2.26 7.22
N VAL A 88 0.68 -3.21 8.16
CA VAL A 88 0.04 -3.08 9.48
C VAL A 88 0.69 -1.96 10.29
N VAL A 89 2.03 -1.91 10.33
CA VAL A 89 2.76 -0.85 11.04
C VAL A 89 2.46 0.52 10.44
N ALA A 90 2.46 0.64 9.10
CA ALA A 90 2.15 1.89 8.41
C ALA A 90 0.71 2.38 8.69
N THR A 91 -0.26 1.47 8.64
CA THR A 91 -1.66 1.79 8.93
C THR A 91 -1.86 2.19 10.39
N GLY A 92 -1.21 1.47 11.32
CA GLY A 92 -1.21 1.78 12.74
C GLY A 92 -0.61 3.16 13.04
N ALA A 93 0.52 3.49 12.40
CA ALA A 93 1.14 4.81 12.51
C ALA A 93 0.24 5.92 11.98
N SER A 94 -0.35 5.74 10.79
CA SER A 94 -1.30 6.70 10.20
C SER A 94 -2.51 6.95 11.10
N TYR A 95 -3.15 5.89 11.59
CA TYR A 95 -4.27 5.98 12.51
C TYR A 95 -3.86 6.64 13.85
N GLY A 96 -2.68 6.32 14.37
CA GLY A 96 -2.13 6.90 15.59
C GLY A 96 -1.96 8.42 15.49
N ILE A 97 -1.45 8.92 14.37
CA ILE A 97 -1.30 10.36 14.11
C ILE A 97 -2.67 11.03 14.07
N VAL A 98 -3.63 10.50 13.29
CA VAL A 98 -4.98 11.06 13.19
C VAL A 98 -5.68 11.10 14.54
N ARG A 99 -5.56 10.02 15.32
CA ARG A 99 -6.12 9.94 16.67
C ARG A 99 -5.45 10.92 17.62
N GLY A 100 -4.13 11.11 17.54
CA GLY A 100 -3.38 12.06 18.34
C GLY A 100 -3.80 13.50 18.05
N ILE A 101 -3.92 13.88 16.78
CA ILE A 101 -4.42 15.19 16.36
C ILE A 101 -5.86 15.41 16.84
N ASN A 102 -6.74 14.41 16.68
CA ASN A 102 -8.13 14.52 17.11
C ASN A 102 -8.29 14.62 18.65
N ALA A 103 -7.34 14.07 19.42
CA ALA A 103 -7.32 14.20 20.88
C ALA A 103 -6.85 15.58 21.36
N LEU A 104 -6.03 16.28 20.55
CA LEU A 104 -5.51 17.61 20.84
C LEU A 104 -6.40 18.73 20.30
N SER A 105 -7.25 18.43 19.31
CA SER A 105 -8.21 19.40 18.76
C SER A 105 -9.30 19.69 19.81
N PRO A 106 -9.52 20.96 20.20
CA PRO A 106 -10.70 21.34 20.95
C PRO A 106 -11.94 20.90 20.17
N LYS A 107 -12.94 20.32 20.84
CA LYS A 107 -14.26 20.04 20.26
C LYS A 107 -14.94 21.36 19.91
N GLU A 108 -14.57 22.00 18.82
CA GLU A 108 -15.34 23.11 18.28
C GLU A 108 -16.26 22.59 17.15
N SER A 109 -17.57 22.69 17.45
CA SER A 109 -18.68 22.84 16.52
C SER A 109 -18.88 21.77 15.42
N VAL A 110 -19.17 20.53 15.82
CA VAL A 110 -20.12 19.71 15.05
C VAL A 110 -21.52 20.27 15.31
N MET A 111 -21.90 21.34 14.60
CA MET A 111 -23.31 21.71 14.48
C MET A 111 -24.04 20.57 13.74
N PRO A 112 -25.18 20.08 14.25
CA PRO A 112 -25.97 19.06 13.57
C PRO A 112 -26.47 19.63 12.24
N LYS A 113 -26.06 19.02 11.12
CA LYS A 113 -26.75 19.23 9.84
C LYS A 113 -28.11 18.53 9.94
N THR A 114 -29.16 19.34 10.10
CA THR A 114 -30.55 19.00 9.74
C THR A 114 -30.66 18.60 8.28
#